data_AF-A0A5F1ZR88-F1
#
_entry.id   AF-A0A5F1ZR88-F1
#
_cell.length_a   1.000
_cell.length_b   1.000
_cell.length_c   1.000
_cell.angle_alpha   90.00
_cell.angle_beta   90.00
_cell.angle_gamma   90.00
#
_symmetry.space_group_name_H-M   'P 1'
#
loop_
_entity.id
_entity.type
_entity.pdbx_description
1 polymer ?
#
loop_
_entity_poly.entity_id
_entity_poly.type
_entity_poly.pdbx_seq_one_letter_code
_entity_poly.pdbx_strand_id
1 'polypeptide(L)'
;MPPQKRETSYDYVCFSELVYEYDNSKETEKKIKRRLKYYELGDYDQSRIDTIRNLKNDLDEEIQKNQGSKYYLGSKEEYAALGDFDFDLLLRDFQLKYQKINKEDMNAILLLAIYTFYLR
;
A
#
# COMPACT_ATOMS: atom_id res chain seq x y z
N MET A 1 12.44 14.62 16.06
CA MET A 1 11.49 13.77 16.81
C MET A 1 11.63 12.35 16.31
N PRO A 2 11.75 11.32 17.17
CA PRO A 2 11.65 9.95 16.71
C PRO A 2 10.25 9.76 16.09
N PRO A 3 10.10 9.03 14.97
CA PRO A 3 8.80 8.81 14.38
C PRO A 3 7.93 8.06 15.41
N GLN A 4 6.77 8.62 15.74
CA GLN A 4 5.77 7.94 16.58
C GLN A 4 5.44 6.61 15.91
N LYS A 5 5.64 5.52 16.65
CA LYS A 5 5.39 4.16 16.18
C LYS A 5 3.88 4.04 15.94
N ARG A 6 3.45 4.00 14.68
CA ARG A 6 2.04 3.82 14.31
C ARG A 6 1.52 2.52 14.92
N GLU A 7 0.31 2.54 15.47
CA GLU A 7 -0.38 1.30 15.81
C GLU A 7 -0.61 0.49 14.53
N THR A 8 -0.15 -0.75 14.55
CA THR A 8 -0.24 -1.65 13.42
C THR A 8 -1.71 -2.01 13.19
N SER A 9 -2.23 -1.81 11.98
CA SER A 9 -3.62 -2.14 11.62
C SER A 9 -3.72 -3.41 10.77
N TYR A 10 -4.93 -3.98 10.69
CA TYR A 10 -5.21 -5.12 9.82
C TYR A 10 -4.86 -4.83 8.36
N ASP A 11 -5.36 -3.71 7.81
CA ASP A 11 -5.25 -3.41 6.38
C ASP A 11 -3.80 -3.14 5.99
N TYR A 12 -3.07 -2.39 6.83
CA TYR A 12 -1.65 -2.10 6.59
C TYR A 12 -0.80 -3.38 6.66
N VAL A 13 -1.04 -4.26 7.65
CA VAL A 13 -0.31 -5.54 7.74
C VAL A 13 -0.52 -6.39 6.51
N CYS A 14 -1.77 -6.56 6.10
CA CYS A 14 -2.10 -7.32 4.90
C CYS A 14 -1.40 -6.72 3.67
N PHE A 15 -1.50 -5.40 3.47
CA PHE A 15 -0.85 -4.73 2.34
C PHE A 15 0.68 -4.89 2.36
N SER A 16 1.29 -4.77 3.53
CA SER A 16 2.76 -4.85 3.68
C SER A 16 3.34 -6.21 3.32
N GLU A 17 2.55 -7.28 3.45
CA GLU A 17 2.96 -8.61 2.99
C GLU A 17 2.58 -8.81 1.51
N LEU A 18 1.43 -8.26 1.06
CA LEU A 18 0.97 -8.35 -0.33
C LEU A 18 1.84 -7.57 -1.33
N VAL A 19 2.50 -6.49 -0.91
CA VAL A 19 3.36 -5.70 -1.82
C VAL A 19 4.58 -6.50 -2.31
N TYR A 20 4.95 -7.55 -1.58
CA TYR A 20 5.98 -8.53 -1.93
C TYR A 20 5.40 -9.88 -2.39
N GLU A 21 4.10 -9.92 -2.70
CA GLU A 21 3.46 -11.09 -3.29
C GLU A 21 3.93 -11.24 -4.74
N TYR A 22 4.90 -12.14 -4.94
CA TYR A 22 5.31 -12.67 -6.24
C TYR A 22 4.48 -13.92 -6.57
N ASP A 23 5.05 -14.92 -7.25
CA ASP A 23 4.35 -16.14 -7.69
C ASP A 23 3.93 -17.10 -6.55
N ASN A 24 4.23 -16.79 -5.28
CA ASN A 24 3.99 -17.67 -4.14
C ASN A 24 2.91 -17.16 -3.17
N SER A 25 1.66 -17.08 -3.66
CA SER A 25 0.50 -16.63 -2.88
C SER A 25 0.27 -17.40 -1.56
N LYS A 26 0.57 -18.70 -1.54
CA LYS A 26 0.43 -19.54 -0.33
C LYS A 26 1.40 -19.14 0.77
N GLU A 27 2.61 -18.69 0.42
CA GLU A 27 3.57 -18.21 1.41
C GLU A 27 3.15 -16.86 1.97
N THR A 28 2.72 -15.94 1.11
CA THR A 28 2.17 -14.63 1.52
C THR A 28 0.99 -14.81 2.47
N GLU A 29 0.06 -15.70 2.16
CA GLU A 29 -1.09 -16.02 3.02
C GLU A 29 -0.64 -16.50 4.42
N LYS A 30 0.35 -17.39 4.50
CA LYS A 30 0.92 -17.85 5.77
C LYS A 30 1.54 -16.70 6.56
N LYS A 31 2.24 -15.78 5.90
CA LYS A 31 2.83 -14.60 6.54
C LYS A 31 1.75 -13.67 7.09
N ILE A 32 0.71 -13.38 6.29
CA ILE A 32 -0.43 -12.57 6.73
C ILE A 32 -1.08 -13.19 7.97
N LYS A 33 -1.46 -14.47 7.93
CA LYS A 33 -2.05 -15.18 9.08
C LYS A 33 -1.19 -15.08 10.33
N ARG A 34 0.13 -15.26 10.18
CA ARG A 34 1.09 -15.15 11.28
C ARG A 34 1.15 -13.73 11.85
N ARG A 35 1.16 -12.70 11.00
CA ARG A 35 1.23 -11.29 11.42
C ARG A 35 -0.06 -10.84 12.10
N LEU A 36 -1.22 -11.19 11.54
CA LEU A 36 -2.53 -10.88 12.14
C LEU A 36 -2.64 -11.46 13.55
N LYS A 37 -2.21 -12.71 13.75
CA LYS A 37 -2.14 -13.33 15.08
C LYS A 37 -1.15 -12.62 16.01
N TYR A 38 0.04 -12.27 15.52
CA TYR A 38 1.07 -11.61 16.32
C TYR A 38 0.64 -10.24 16.86
N TYR A 39 -0.12 -9.49 16.07
CA TYR A 39 -0.63 -8.16 16.44
C TYR A 39 -2.07 -8.17 16.98
N GLU A 40 -2.68 -9.36 17.15
CA GLU A 40 -4.06 -9.52 17.65
C GLU A 40 -5.12 -8.73 16.83
N LEU A 41 -4.96 -8.70 15.51
CA LEU A 41 -5.76 -7.86 14.60
C LEU A 41 -7.07 -8.52 14.10
N GLY A 42 -7.40 -9.69 14.64
CA GLY A 42 -8.53 -10.50 14.21
C GLY A 42 -8.16 -11.63 13.24
N ASP A 43 -9.17 -12.37 12.81
CA ASP A 43 -9.01 -13.54 11.96
C ASP A 43 -8.78 -13.17 10.49
N TYR A 44 -8.16 -14.10 9.76
CA TYR A 44 -7.97 -13.98 8.32
C TYR A 44 -9.32 -13.94 7.59
N ASP A 45 -9.61 -12.83 6.92
CA ASP A 45 -10.76 -12.64 6.03
C ASP A 45 -10.30 -12.56 4.57
N GLN A 46 -10.68 -13.57 3.78
CA GLN A 46 -10.34 -13.65 2.36
C GLN A 46 -10.92 -12.47 1.56
N SER A 47 -12.16 -12.06 1.80
CA SER A 47 -12.81 -10.99 1.03
C SER A 47 -12.15 -9.64 1.28
N ARG A 48 -11.74 -9.39 2.53
CA ARG A 48 -10.98 -8.20 2.90
C ARG A 48 -9.59 -8.21 2.25
N ILE A 49 -8.92 -9.35 2.27
CA ILE A 49 -7.59 -9.50 1.65
C ILE A 49 -7.66 -9.33 0.13
N ASP A 50 -8.69 -9.86 -0.53
CA ASP A 50 -8.89 -9.64 -1.97
C ASP A 50 -9.11 -8.16 -2.30
N THR A 51 -9.82 -7.42 -1.42
CA THR A 51 -9.96 -5.97 -1.56
C THR A 51 -8.59 -5.26 -1.49
N ILE A 52 -7.73 -5.65 -0.54
CA ILE A 52 -6.40 -5.07 -0.37
C ILE A 52 -5.46 -5.48 -1.51
N ARG A 53 -5.59 -6.70 -2.03
CA ARG A 53 -4.84 -7.18 -3.20
C ARG A 53 -5.22 -6.40 -4.46
N ASN A 54 -6.51 -6.13 -4.65
CA ASN A 54 -6.97 -5.27 -5.75
C ASN A 54 -6.41 -3.85 -5.60
N LEU A 55 -6.39 -3.28 -4.39
CA LEU A 55 -5.74 -1.99 -4.13
C LEU A 55 -4.25 -2.01 -4.52
N LYS A 56 -3.52 -3.04 -4.10
CA LYS A 56 -2.10 -3.23 -4.45
C LYS A 56 -1.91 -3.25 -5.96
N ASN A 57 -2.71 -4.01 -6.69
CA ASN A 57 -2.57 -4.13 -8.14
C ASN A 57 -2.90 -2.81 -8.84
N ASP A 58 -3.97 -2.14 -8.44
CA ASP A 58 -4.35 -0.83 -8.99
C ASP A 58 -3.27 0.24 -8.73
N LEU A 59 -2.63 0.21 -7.56
CA LEU A 59 -1.51 1.10 -7.25
C LEU A 59 -0.26 0.77 -8.06
N ASP A 60 0.09 -0.51 -8.18
CA ASP A 60 1.22 -0.95 -9.01
C ASP A 60 1.01 -0.48 -10.47
N GLU A 61 -0.18 -0.71 -11.03
CA GLU A 61 -0.52 -0.29 -12.39
C GLU A 61 -0.47 1.23 -12.56
N GLU A 62 -0.98 1.99 -11.59
CA GLU A 62 -1.02 3.45 -11.68
C GLU A 62 0.37 4.08 -11.56
N ILE A 63 1.15 3.64 -10.57
CA ILE A 63 2.50 4.17 -10.31
C ILE A 63 3.44 3.83 -11.48
N GLN A 64 3.31 2.64 -12.08
CA GLN A 64 4.10 2.23 -13.25
C GLN A 64 3.84 3.07 -14.51
N LYS A 65 2.68 3.74 -14.64
CA LYS A 65 2.41 4.63 -15.79
C LYS A 65 3.38 5.80 -15.85
N ASN A 66 3.99 6.19 -14.71
CA ASN A 66 4.96 7.28 -14.62
C ASN A 66 4.43 8.54 -15.34
N GLN A 67 5.05 8.99 -16.44
CA GLN A 67 4.59 10.14 -17.24
C GLN A 67 3.16 10.03 -17.79
N GLY A 68 2.59 8.83 -17.89
CA GLY A 68 1.20 8.59 -18.27
C GLY A 68 0.20 8.67 -17.10
N SER A 69 0.67 8.78 -15.87
CA SER A 69 -0.19 8.94 -14.70
C SER A 69 -0.57 10.41 -14.51
N LYS A 70 -1.85 10.66 -14.25
CA LYS A 70 -2.33 12.00 -13.86
C LYS A 70 -1.79 12.46 -12.49
N TYR A 71 -1.24 11.54 -11.71
CA TYR A 71 -0.67 11.83 -10.40
C TYR A 71 0.83 12.12 -10.48
N TYR A 72 1.50 11.82 -11.58
CA TYR A 72 2.95 12.02 -11.67
C TYR A 72 3.29 13.48 -11.99
N LEU A 73 4.08 14.10 -11.10
CA LEU A 73 4.53 15.49 -11.18
C LEU A 73 5.91 15.65 -11.80
N GLY A 74 6.61 14.55 -12.10
CA GLY A 74 7.99 14.56 -12.57
C GLY A 74 9.01 14.45 -11.44
N SER A 75 10.14 13.79 -11.73
CA SER A 75 11.31 13.77 -10.84
C SER A 75 11.91 15.17 -10.74
N LYS A 76 11.73 15.83 -9.60
CA LYS A 76 12.32 17.16 -9.36
C LYS A 76 13.72 17.08 -8.77
N GLU A 77 14.04 15.95 -8.16
CA GLU A 77 15.32 15.70 -7.51
C GLU A 77 16.17 14.74 -8.35
N GLU A 78 17.46 14.66 -8.01
CA GLU A 78 18.44 13.75 -8.62
C GLU A 78 18.07 12.28 -8.38
N TYR A 79 17.30 12.00 -7.32
CA TYR A 79 16.77 10.70 -6.99
C TYR A 79 15.25 10.74 -6.97
N ALA A 80 14.64 9.63 -7.35
CA ALA A 80 13.20 9.49 -7.35
C ALA A 80 12.66 9.49 -5.92
N ALA A 81 11.60 10.26 -5.69
CA ALA A 81 11.12 10.61 -4.36
C ALA A 81 9.59 10.57 -4.28
N LEU A 82 9.07 10.52 -3.05
CA LEU A 82 7.63 10.64 -2.78
C LEU A 82 7.03 11.92 -3.41
N GLY A 83 7.83 12.98 -3.55
CA GLY A 83 7.45 14.25 -4.16
C GLY A 83 7.23 14.21 -5.68
N ASP A 84 7.52 13.09 -6.33
CA ASP A 84 7.28 12.91 -7.76
C ASP A 84 5.81 12.63 -8.07
N PHE A 85 4.99 12.39 -7.03
CA PHE A 85 3.55 12.16 -7.15
C PHE A 85 2.75 13.25 -6.40
N ASP A 86 1.62 13.66 -6.97
CA ASP A 86 0.58 14.42 -6.29
C ASP A 86 -0.11 13.51 -5.27
N PHE A 87 0.52 13.42 -4.11
CA PHE A 87 0.11 12.51 -3.05
C PHE A 87 -1.28 12.84 -2.50
N ASP A 88 -1.64 14.13 -2.42
CA ASP A 88 -2.96 14.54 -1.93
C ASP A 88 -4.07 14.11 -2.89
N LEU A 89 -3.85 14.25 -4.20
CA LEU A 89 -4.77 13.77 -5.22
C LEU A 89 -4.86 12.23 -5.23
N LEU A 90 -3.72 11.54 -5.13
CA LEU A 90 -3.66 10.08 -5.05
C LEU A 90 -4.43 9.55 -3.84
N LEU A 91 -4.20 10.14 -2.65
CA LEU A 91 -4.89 9.81 -1.41
C LEU A 91 -6.39 10.02 -1.54
N ARG A 92 -6.83 11.15 -2.07
CA ARG A 92 -8.26 11.44 -2.25
C ARG A 92 -8.93 10.41 -3.16
N ASP A 93 -8.35 10.15 -4.32
CA ASP A 93 -8.99 9.30 -5.34
C ASP A 93 -9.03 7.82 -4.92
N PHE A 94 -7.94 7.31 -4.35
CA PHE A 94 -7.91 5.93 -3.84
C PHE A 94 -8.77 5.76 -2.57
N GLN A 95 -8.87 6.78 -1.71
CA GLN A 95 -9.81 6.76 -0.59
C GLN A 95 -11.28 6.69 -1.05
N LEU A 96 -11.63 7.38 -2.13
CA LEU A 96 -12.97 7.32 -2.72
C LEU A 96 -13.28 5.96 -3.35
N LYS A 97 -12.28 5.31 -3.95
CA LYS A 97 -12.39 3.98 -4.57
C LYS A 97 -12.46 2.85 -3.53
N TYR A 98 -11.68 2.93 -2.46
CA TYR A 98 -11.54 1.90 -1.43
C TYR A 98 -12.06 2.37 -0.07
N GLN A 99 -13.36 2.68 -0.01
CA GLN A 99 -14.01 3.27 1.17
C GLN A 99 -13.95 2.40 2.44
N LYS A 100 -13.70 1.10 2.30
CA LYS A 100 -13.56 0.16 3.43
C LYS A 100 -12.23 0.32 4.17
N ILE A 101 -11.23 0.93 3.55
CA ILE A 101 -9.93 1.19 4.15
C ILE A 101 -9.98 2.58 4.78
N ASN A 102 -9.61 2.69 6.04
CA ASN A 102 -9.61 3.98 6.71
C ASN A 102 -8.50 4.90 6.15
N LYS A 103 -8.65 6.20 6.39
CA LYS A 103 -7.75 7.22 5.82
C LYS A 103 -6.29 7.07 6.27
N GLU A 104 -6.07 6.68 7.52
CA GLU A 104 -4.70 6.51 8.04
C GLU A 104 -4.01 5.32 7.37
N ASP A 105 -4.74 4.24 7.14
CA ASP A 105 -4.25 3.07 6.42
C ASP A 105 -3.99 3.38 4.97
N MET A 106 -4.92 4.06 4.31
CA MET A 106 -4.73 4.49 2.93
C MET A 106 -3.45 5.33 2.79
N ASN A 107 -3.26 6.31 3.69
CA ASN A 107 -2.06 7.14 3.70
C ASN A 107 -0.77 6.30 3.80
N ALA A 108 -0.68 5.38 4.75
CA ALA A 108 0.52 4.55 4.91
C ALA A 108 0.71 3.53 3.77
N ILE A 109 -0.38 3.02 3.21
CA ILE A 109 -0.36 2.10 2.07
C ILE A 109 0.22 2.81 0.83
N LEU A 110 -0.23 4.03 0.54
CA LEU A 110 0.29 4.80 -0.60
C LEU A 110 1.77 5.12 -0.45
N LEU A 111 2.20 5.52 0.74
CA LEU A 111 3.62 5.75 1.04
C LEU A 111 4.46 4.48 0.79
N LEU A 112 3.97 3.32 1.25
CA LEU A 112 4.67 2.05 1.06
C LEU A 112 4.68 1.60 -0.40
N ALA A 113 3.59 1.83 -1.15
CA ALA A 113 3.49 1.48 -2.56
C ALA A 113 4.50 2.28 -3.40
N ILE A 114 4.56 3.61 -3.21
CA ILE A 114 5.51 4.47 -3.92
C ILE A 114 6.94 4.12 -3.52
N TYR A 115 7.20 3.94 -2.22
CA TYR A 115 8.53 3.53 -1.75
C TYR A 115 8.98 2.21 -2.38
N THR A 116 8.09 1.21 -2.43
CA THR A 116 8.41 -0.11 -2.98
C THR A 116 8.59 -0.07 -4.49
N PHE A 117 7.87 0.81 -5.20
CA PHE A 117 8.09 1.04 -6.62
C PHE A 117 9.52 1.51 -6.91
N TYR A 118 10.06 2.43 -6.12
CA TYR A 118 11.44 2.91 -6.30
C TYR A 118 12.53 1.94 -5.86
N LEU A 119 12.19 0.91 -5.09
CA LEU A 119 13.13 -0.16 -4.72
C LEU A 119 13.20 -1.29 -5.76
N ARG A 120 12.24 -1.36 -6.68
CA ARG A 120 12.19 -2.37 -7.76
C ARG A 120 13.02 -1.90 -8.95
#